data_AF-A0A359HKZ9-F1
#
_entry.id   AF-A0A359HKZ9-F1
#
_cell.length_a   1.000
_cell.length_b   1.000
_cell.length_c   1.000
_cell.angle_alpha   90.00
_cell.angle_beta   90.00
_cell.angle_gamma   90.00
#
_symmetry.space_group_name_H-M   'P 1'
#
loop_
_entity.id
_entity.type
_entity.pdbx_description
1 polymer ?
#
loop_
_entity_poly.entity_id
_entity_poly.type
_entity_poly.pdbx_seq_one_letter_code
_entity_poly.pdbx_strand_id
1 'polypeptide(L)' 'MDNKIAAKLLQLNAEFYQTFAVQFSDTRQRLQPGVLRILDRISSEARILDLGCGNGELARTLLA' A
#
# COMPACT_ATOMS: atom_id res chain seq x y z
N MET A 1 -19.34 -14.17 2.40
CA MET A 1 -19.39 -12.70 2.58
C MET A 1 -20.70 -12.22 1.98
N ASP A 2 -21.43 -11.32 2.65
CA ASP A 2 -22.66 -10.75 2.08
C ASP A 2 -22.32 -9.82 0.91
N ASN A 3 -22.87 -10.12 -0.28
CA ASN A 3 -22.61 -9.36 -1.50
C ASN A 3 -23.04 -7.89 -1.41
N LYS A 4 -24.09 -7.58 -0.63
CA LYS A 4 -24.53 -6.18 -0.42
C LYS A 4 -23.51 -5.40 0.40
N ILE A 5 -22.95 -6.05 1.43
CA ILE A 5 -21.89 -5.45 2.26
C ILE A 5 -20.63 -5.23 1.41
N ALA A 6 -20.22 -6.24 0.63
CA ALA A 6 -19.06 -6.12 -0.25
C ALA A 6 -19.21 -4.96 -1.26
N ALA A 7 -20.36 -4.86 -1.91
CA ALA A 7 -20.65 -3.77 -2.84
C ALA A 7 -20.59 -2.40 -2.16
N LYS A 8 -21.13 -2.29 -0.93
CA LYS A 8 -21.09 -1.03 -0.18
C LYS A 8 -19.66 -0.63 0.21
N LEU A 9 -18.83 -1.58 0.62
CA LEU A 9 -17.42 -1.33 0.93
C LEU A 9 -16.63 -0.88 -0.31
N LEU A 10 -16.87 -1.52 -1.45
CA LEU A 10 -16.23 -1.12 -2.72
C LEU A 10 -16.62 0.31 -3.12
N GLN A 11 -17.90 0.66 -3.01
CA GLN A 11 -18.37 2.01 -3.30
C GLN A 11 -17.73 3.04 -2.37
N LEU A 12 -17.72 2.79 -1.06
CA LEU A 12 -17.13 3.69 -0.07
C LEU A 12 -15.62 3.88 -0.33
N ASN A 13 -14.91 2.81 -0.67
CA ASN A 13 -13.49 2.89 -0.98
C ASN A 13 -13.24 3.71 -2.26
N ALA A 14 -14.07 3.53 -3.31
CA ALA A 14 -13.98 4.31 -4.53
C ALA A 14 -14.23 5.81 -4.29
N GLU A 15 -15.27 6.16 -3.54
CA GLU A 15 -15.58 7.56 -3.17
C GLU A 15 -14.44 8.18 -2.35
N PHE A 16 -13.87 7.44 -1.39
CA PHE A 16 -12.73 7.89 -0.60
C PHE A 16 -11.52 8.24 -1.48
N TYR A 17 -11.09 7.35 -2.37
CA TYR A 17 -9.94 7.61 -3.23
C TYR A 17 -10.24 8.72 -4.24
N GLN A 18 -11.46 8.81 -4.77
CA GLN A 18 -11.84 9.90 -5.68
C GLN A 18 -11.72 11.28 -5.03
N THR A 19 -12.03 11.39 -3.74
CA THR A 19 -12.04 12.68 -3.02
C THR A 19 -10.75 12.99 -2.29
N PHE A 20 -10.05 11.99 -1.75
CA PHE A 20 -8.97 12.19 -0.79
C PHE A 20 -7.65 11.49 -1.16
N ALA A 21 -7.52 10.87 -2.34
CA ALA A 21 -6.33 10.08 -2.69
C ALA A 21 -5.02 10.84 -2.46
N VAL A 22 -4.95 12.11 -2.90
CA VAL A 22 -3.72 12.93 -2.81
C VAL A 22 -3.37 13.22 -1.36
N GLN A 23 -4.27 13.85 -0.58
CA GLN A 23 -3.98 14.16 0.82
C GLN A 23 -3.70 12.90 1.64
N PHE A 24 -4.41 11.80 1.34
CA PHE A 24 -4.16 10.52 1.98
C PHE A 24 -2.77 9.98 1.65
N SER A 25 -2.35 10.04 0.38
CA SER A 25 -1.01 9.63 -0.03
C SER A 25 0.09 10.46 0.63
N ASP A 26 -0.13 11.76 0.81
CA ASP A 26 0.88 12.65 1.43
C ASP A 26 1.18 12.27 2.88
N THR A 27 0.22 11.67 3.60
CA THR A 27 0.44 11.19 4.98
C THR A 27 1.26 9.89 5.06
N ARG A 28 1.58 9.26 3.92
CA ARG A 28 2.14 7.88 3.84
C ARG A 28 3.43 7.81 3.03
N GLN A 29 4.34 8.76 3.25
CA GLN A 29 5.63 8.86 2.58
C GLN A 29 6.77 8.10 3.27
N ARG A 30 6.47 7.15 4.16
CA ARG A 30 7.49 6.39 4.90
C ARG A 30 7.08 4.94 5.06
N LEU A 31 8.06 4.03 5.01
CA LEU A 31 7.82 2.63 5.33
C LEU A 31 7.41 2.44 6.77
N GLN A 32 6.38 1.61 6.97
CA GLN A 32 5.92 1.25 8.30
C GLN A 32 6.95 0.34 8.97
N PRO A 33 7.11 0.39 10.31
CA PRO A 33 8.11 -0.42 11.02
C PRO A 33 8.00 -1.93 10.77
N GLY A 34 6.78 -2.43 10.50
CA GLY A 34 6.57 -3.84 10.14
C GLY A 34 7.21 -4.24 8.80
N VAL A 35 7.23 -3.34 7.83
CA VAL A 35 7.84 -3.57 6.52
C VAL A 35 9.36 -3.63 6.65
N LEU A 36 9.96 -2.70 7.41
CA LEU A 36 11.41 -2.71 7.64
C LEU A 36 11.86 -4.03 8.29
N ARG A 37 11.15 -4.51 9.31
CA ARG A 37 11.50 -5.77 9.99
C ARG A 37 11.42 -7.01 9.09
N ILE A 38 10.53 -7.04 8.10
CA ILE A 38 10.46 -8.19 7.18
C ILE A 38 11.50 -8.09 6.08
N LEU A 39 11.86 -6.87 5.65
CA LEU A 39 12.94 -6.66 4.68
C LEU A 39 14.28 -7.19 5.18
N ASP A 40 14.59 -7.03 6.47
CA ASP A 40 15.80 -7.60 7.10
C ASP A 40 15.88 -9.15 7.00
N ARG A 41 14.78 -9.81 6.63
CA ARG A 41 14.67 -11.27 6.52
C ARG A 41 14.53 -11.76 5.08
N ILE A 42 14.41 -10.85 4.12
CA ILE A 42 14.27 -11.16 2.71
C ILE A 42 15.66 -11.11 2.07
N SER A 43 15.99 -12.11 1.25
CA SER A 43 17.26 -12.12 0.49
C SER A 43 17.33 -10.90 -0.43
N SER A 44 18.52 -10.29 -0.55
CA SER A 44 18.78 -9.20 -1.50
C SER A 44 18.56 -9.60 -2.96
N GLU A 45 18.59 -10.89 -3.27
CA GLU A 45 18.33 -11.43 -4.62
C GLU A 45 16.85 -11.82 -4.84
N ALA A 46 15.97 -11.58 -3.85
CA ALA A 46 14.58 -11.94 -3.96
C ALA A 46 13.86 -11.12 -5.05
N ARG A 47 12.97 -11.79 -5.79
CA ARG A 47 12.02 -11.13 -6.70
C ARG A 47 10.76 -10.81 -5.92
N ILE A 48 10.52 -9.52 -5.67
CA ILE A 48 9.43 -9.04 -4.83
C ILE A 48 8.28 -8.48 -5.69
N LEU A 49 7.05 -8.85 -5.37
CA LEU A 49 5.83 -8.27 -5.94
C LEU A 49 5.13 -7.42 -4.89
N ASP A 50 5.10 -6.10 -5.10
CA ASP A 50 4.43 -5.14 -4.22
C ASP A 50 3.00 -4.85 -4.73
N LEU A 51 2.01 -5.60 -4.22
CA LEU A 51 0.62 -5.46 -4.60
C LEU A 51 -0.02 -4.26 -3.91
N GLY A 52 -0.51 -3.31 -4.71
CA GLY A 52 -1.07 -2.07 -4.18
C GLY A 52 0.01 -1.12 -3.66
N CYS A 53 1.12 -1.00 -4.41
CA CYS A 53 2.31 -0.23 -4.03
C CYS A 53 2.06 1.25 -3.67
N GLY A 54 0.91 1.83 -4.07
CA GLY A 54 0.52 3.19 -3.71
C GLY A 54 1.59 4.20 -4.14
N ASN A 55 2.22 4.86 -3.16
CA ASN A 55 3.31 5.81 -3.40
C ASN A 55 4.62 5.15 -3.85
N GLY A 56 4.71 3.83 -3.92
CA GLY A 56 5.92 3.12 -4.31
C GLY A 56 7.07 3.25 -3.31
N GLU A 57 6.77 3.59 -2.05
CA GLU A 57 7.79 3.86 -1.02
C GLU A 57 8.72 2.66 -0.78
N LEU A 58 8.18 1.44 -0.91
CA LEU A 58 8.96 0.21 -0.82
C LEU A 58 9.98 0.11 -1.97
N ALA A 59 9.52 0.29 -3.21
CA ALA A 59 10.40 0.26 -4.37
C ALA A 59 11.48 1.35 -4.30
N ARG A 60 11.11 2.57 -3.88
CA ARG A 60 12.09 3.67 -3.68
C ARG A 60 13.16 3.30 -2.67
N THR A 61 12.78 2.67 -1.56
CA THR A 61 13.74 2.25 -0.51
C THR A 61 14.66 1.14 -0.99
N LEU A 62 14.17 0.21 -1.82
CA LEU A 62 14.97 -0.92 -2.33
C LEU A 62 15.91 -0.55 -3.49
N LEU A 63 15.63 0.55 -4.19
CA LEU A 63 16.43 1.05 -5.31
C LEU A 63 17.43 2.14 -4.92
N ALA A 64 17.37 2.63 -3.67
CA ALA A 64 18.30 3.61 -3.11
C ALA A 64 19.60 2.95 -2.66
#